data_AF-A0A3N5F0Y4-F1
#
_entry.id   AF-A0A3N5F0Y4-F1
#
_cell.length_a   1.000
_cell.length_b   1.000
_cell.length_c   1.000
_cell.angle_alpha   90.00
_cell.angle_beta   90.00
_cell.angle_gamma   90.00
#
_symmetry.space_group_name_H-M   'P 1'
#
loop_
_entity.id
_entity.type
_entity.pdbx_description
1 polymer ?
#
loop_
_entity_poly.entity_id
_entity_poly.type
_entity_poly.pdbx_seq_one_letter_code
_entity_poly.pdbx_strand_id
1 'polypeptide(L)'
;MNAVWIVDDDQSIRWVLERALSREGFDVRAFSSARDCLTAFDLDAPQVLVSDIRMPGESGIELLQKVKLRRPGMPVIIMTAFSDLDSAVSAFQGGAFEYLPKPFDLPKAIELIRRAVEESEREAAAEETVLETPEMLGQAPAMQEVFRAIGRLSQSNVTVMITGESGSGKELIARALHKHSPRGAQPFVALNTAAIPRDLLESELFGHERGAFTGAQQMRRGRFEQAEGGTLFLDEIGDMPAELQTRLLRVLSDGHFYRVGGHQPQKANVRVIAATHQNLEERVRLGLFREDLFHRLNVIRLRLPALRERVQDVPLLARHFLTRSARELGVETKRLSDEALLRLGAFSWPGNVRQLENVCHWLTVMAPAQTVEPKDLPPEVQAAVPWTDARTSGAPPGGAPSAMPAPAGAEATHPASGSPTPAFAGAAAPMSAAAADTFAEPVGARVGGFAGASGFANGQGAAGGYLPTDAGFAARDGAARGAAPSRGGWATLLESEVAQMLAAQSARGGEPPAASDVMDQLTRTFESTIIRTALRHTRGRRIDAALRLGIGRNTITRKIQDLHLEDD
;
A
#
# COMPACT_ATOMS: atom_id res chain seq x y z
N MET A 1 23.65 -3.86 36.79
CA MET A 1 22.21 -3.51 36.83
C MET A 1 21.98 -2.58 35.67
N ASN A 2 20.89 -2.79 34.93
CA ASN A 2 20.76 -2.21 33.60
C ASN A 2 19.92 -0.94 33.72
N ALA A 3 20.62 0.17 33.93
CA ALA A 3 20.04 1.47 34.25
C ALA A 3 19.39 2.10 33.02
N VAL A 4 18.07 2.33 33.09
CA VAL A 4 17.27 2.97 32.05
C VAL A 4 16.72 4.28 32.61
N TRP A 5 17.02 5.40 31.96
CA TRP A 5 16.48 6.70 32.36
C TRP A 5 15.35 7.12 31.42
N ILE A 6 14.27 7.67 31.99
CA ILE A 6 13.09 8.11 31.25
C ILE A 6 12.94 9.62 31.42
N VAL A 7 12.72 10.37 30.34
CA VAL A 7 12.47 11.82 30.36
C VAL A 7 11.20 12.13 29.58
N ASP A 8 10.19 12.64 30.26
CA ASP A 8 8.88 12.94 29.69
C ASP A 8 8.18 13.93 30.64
N ASP A 9 7.50 14.95 30.12
CA ASP A 9 6.73 15.84 31.00
C ASP A 9 5.45 15.15 31.51
N ASP A 10 4.85 14.26 30.72
CA ASP A 10 3.65 13.50 31.11
C ASP A 10 3.98 12.48 32.22
N GLN A 11 3.48 12.77 33.43
CA GLN A 11 3.58 11.90 34.59
C GLN A 11 2.96 10.51 34.35
N SER A 12 1.90 10.43 33.53
CA SER A 12 1.20 9.18 33.20
C SER A 12 2.12 8.23 32.44
N ILE A 13 2.83 8.76 31.44
CA ILE A 13 3.74 8.01 30.58
C ILE A 13 4.97 7.56 31.37
N ARG A 14 5.55 8.44 32.21
CA ARG A 14 6.63 8.06 33.14
C ARG A 14 6.22 6.92 34.04
N TRP A 15 5.09 7.05 34.74
CA TRP A 15 4.63 6.05 35.72
C TRP A 15 4.32 4.70 35.07
N VAL A 16 3.73 4.69 33.88
CA VAL A 16 3.45 3.45 33.13
C VAL A 16 4.76 2.76 32.72
N LEU A 17 5.72 3.49 32.13
CA LEU A 17 6.99 2.91 31.71
C LEU A 17 7.86 2.48 32.90
N GLU A 18 7.97 3.29 33.94
CA GLU A 18 8.69 3.01 35.18
C GLU A 18 8.18 1.72 35.84
N ARG A 19 6.85 1.60 36.00
CA ARG A 19 6.23 0.41 36.58
C ARG A 19 6.34 -0.83 35.69
N ALA A 20 6.44 -0.65 34.37
CA ALA A 20 6.59 -1.74 33.42
C ALA A 20 8.03 -2.30 33.41
N LEU A 21 9.02 -1.42 33.28
CA LEU A 21 10.43 -1.78 33.21
C LEU A 21 10.96 -2.32 34.55
N SER A 22 10.48 -1.77 35.68
CA SER A 22 10.81 -2.31 37.02
C SER A 22 10.34 -3.76 37.22
N ARG A 23 9.25 -4.18 36.56
CA ARG A 23 8.76 -5.58 36.62
C ARG A 23 9.65 -6.54 35.82
N GLU A 24 10.32 -6.04 34.79
CA GLU A 24 11.25 -6.80 33.94
C GLU A 24 12.69 -6.80 34.49
N GLY A 25 12.91 -6.22 35.67
CA GLY A 25 14.21 -6.20 36.35
C GLY A 25 15.20 -5.12 35.90
N PHE A 26 14.73 -4.11 35.14
CA PHE A 26 15.53 -2.92 34.87
C PHE A 26 15.58 -2.02 36.11
N ASP A 27 16.69 -1.28 36.26
CA ASP A 27 16.81 -0.23 37.26
C ASP A 27 16.41 1.09 36.58
N VAL A 28 15.42 1.80 37.11
CA VAL A 28 14.69 2.83 36.35
C VAL A 28 14.65 4.16 37.09
N ARG A 29 14.95 5.25 36.38
CA ARG A 29 14.92 6.61 36.93
C ARG A 29 14.18 7.56 35.99
N ALA A 30 13.06 8.13 36.45
CA ALA A 30 12.21 9.01 35.66
C ALA A 30 12.41 10.50 36.00
N PHE A 31 12.46 11.35 34.97
CA PHE A 31 12.72 12.79 35.05
C PHE A 31 11.62 13.59 34.36
N SER A 32 11.18 14.69 34.97
CA SER A 32 10.17 15.62 34.41
C SER A 32 10.72 16.62 33.39
N SER A 33 12.05 16.74 33.25
CA SER A 33 12.66 17.64 32.27
C SER A 33 14.04 17.14 31.81
N ALA A 34 14.43 17.56 30.61
CA ALA A 34 15.79 17.37 30.08
C ALA A 34 16.87 17.96 31.00
N ARG A 35 16.59 19.07 31.69
CA ARG A 35 17.55 19.74 32.58
C ARG A 35 17.84 18.91 33.84
N ASP A 36 16.81 18.30 34.43
CA ASP A 36 16.98 17.43 35.60
C ASP A 36 17.79 16.18 35.23
N CYS A 37 17.51 15.62 34.04
CA CYS A 37 18.27 14.51 33.47
C CYS A 37 19.74 14.88 33.22
N LEU A 38 20.01 16.02 32.57
CA LEU A 38 21.38 16.52 32.33
C LEU A 38 22.15 16.80 33.62
N THR A 39 21.46 17.23 34.68
CA THR A 39 22.06 17.44 36.01
C THR A 39 22.38 16.10 36.68
N ALA A 40 21.57 15.05 36.47
CA ALA A 40 21.89 13.70 36.93
C ALA A 40 23.05 13.06 36.16
N PHE A 41 23.21 13.37 34.87
CA PHE A 41 24.33 12.93 34.02
C PHE A 41 25.72 13.41 34.50
N ASP A 42 25.78 14.36 35.44
CA ASP A 42 27.03 14.81 36.08
C ASP A 42 27.44 13.92 37.29
N LEU A 43 26.56 13.02 37.75
CA LEU A 43 26.78 12.12 38.90
C LEU A 43 26.83 10.64 38.51
N ASP A 44 26.04 10.22 37.53
CA ASP A 44 25.86 8.84 37.07
C ASP A 44 25.44 8.84 35.59
N ALA A 45 25.32 7.67 34.94
CA ALA A 45 24.79 7.60 33.57
C ALA A 45 24.09 6.26 33.27
N PRO A 46 22.97 6.27 32.53
CA PRO A 46 22.26 5.07 32.13
C PRO A 46 23.00 4.30 31.03
N GLN A 47 22.54 3.07 30.77
CA GLN A 47 22.81 2.34 29.54
C GLN A 47 21.88 2.78 28.41
N VAL A 48 20.61 3.07 28.72
CA VAL A 48 19.61 3.54 27.76
C VAL A 48 18.90 4.78 28.29
N LEU A 49 18.81 5.81 27.46
CA LEU A 49 17.96 6.97 27.71
C LEU A 49 16.69 6.88 26.85
N VAL A 50 15.54 7.17 27.43
CA VAL A 50 14.23 7.17 26.75
C VAL A 50 13.62 8.56 26.93
N SER A 51 13.56 9.40 25.89
CA SER A 51 13.14 10.82 25.99
C SER A 51 12.00 11.16 25.03
N ASP A 52 10.98 11.92 25.45
CA ASP A 52 10.11 12.61 24.47
C ASP A 52 10.90 13.69 23.71
N ILE A 53 10.56 13.92 22.45
CA ILE A 53 10.97 15.08 21.65
C ILE A 53 10.42 16.39 22.24
N ARG A 54 9.14 16.43 22.61
CA ARG A 54 8.40 17.69 22.85
C ARG A 54 8.15 17.97 24.33
N MET A 55 9.22 18.29 25.06
CA MET A 55 9.16 18.71 26.46
C MET A 55 9.18 20.24 26.63
N PRO A 56 8.66 20.80 27.74
CA PRO A 56 8.78 22.23 28.05
C PRO A 56 10.24 22.64 28.33
N GLY A 57 10.74 23.63 27.59
CA GLY A 57 12.11 24.12 27.72
C GLY A 57 13.01 23.54 26.64
N GLU A 58 13.95 22.68 27.02
CA GLU A 58 14.84 21.99 26.07
C GLU A 58 14.15 20.74 25.49
N SER A 59 14.26 20.56 24.18
CA SER A 59 13.68 19.44 23.45
C SER A 59 14.46 18.13 23.65
N GLY A 60 13.80 17.00 23.36
CA GLY A 60 14.45 15.69 23.34
C GLY A 60 15.56 15.55 22.30
N ILE A 61 15.54 16.37 21.24
CA ILE A 61 16.58 16.37 20.19
C ILE A 61 17.81 17.15 20.67
N GLU A 62 17.63 18.27 21.37
CA GLU A 62 18.73 18.98 22.03
C GLU A 62 19.32 18.16 23.19
N LEU A 63 18.48 17.43 23.93
CA LEU A 63 18.93 16.46 24.93
C LEU A 63 19.74 15.32 24.28
N LEU A 64 19.22 14.72 23.21
CA LEU A 64 19.89 13.68 22.41
C LEU A 64 21.29 14.13 21.97
N GLN A 65 21.40 15.31 21.34
CA GLN A 65 22.68 15.86 20.89
C GLN A 65 23.66 16.09 22.05
N LYS A 66 23.22 16.70 23.15
CA LYS A 66 24.06 16.90 24.35
C LYS A 66 24.52 15.59 24.98
N VAL A 67 23.66 14.58 24.96
CA VAL A 67 23.93 13.24 25.49
C VAL A 67 24.89 12.47 24.59
N LYS A 68 24.72 12.54 23.26
CA LYS A 68 25.65 11.94 22.29
C LYS A 68 27.04 12.56 22.36
N LEU A 69 27.14 13.89 22.42
CA LEU A 69 28.41 14.59 22.61
C LEU A 69 29.15 14.18 23.90
N ARG A 70 28.40 13.82 24.96
CA ARG A 70 28.95 13.28 26.22
C ARG A 70 29.23 11.76 26.19
N ARG A 71 28.44 10.99 25.45
CA ARG A 71 28.43 9.51 25.41
C ARG A 71 27.96 8.99 24.03
N PRO A 72 28.81 9.00 22.98
CA PRO A 72 28.35 8.70 21.61
C PRO A 72 27.73 7.31 21.43
N GLY A 73 28.33 6.30 22.07
CA GLY A 73 27.86 4.91 22.06
C GLY A 73 26.71 4.58 23.01
N MET A 74 26.14 5.55 23.72
CA MET A 74 24.96 5.30 24.55
C MET A 74 23.71 5.37 23.67
N PRO A 75 22.91 4.29 23.55
CA PRO A 75 21.68 4.31 22.77
C PRO A 75 20.60 5.17 23.46
N VAL A 76 19.93 5.97 22.63
CA VAL A 76 18.83 6.85 23.05
C VAL A 76 17.59 6.48 22.25
N ILE A 77 16.52 6.09 22.93
CA ILE A 77 15.21 5.88 22.34
C ILE A 77 14.42 7.19 22.45
N ILE A 78 13.79 7.60 21.35
CA ILE A 78 13.03 8.84 21.30
C ILE A 78 11.53 8.54 21.24
N MET A 79 10.82 8.92 22.31
CA MET A 79 9.35 8.90 22.38
C MET A 79 8.79 10.08 21.58
N THR A 80 7.68 9.88 20.86
CA THR A 80 7.27 10.87 19.86
C THR A 80 5.84 10.69 19.36
N ALA A 81 5.09 11.79 19.25
CA ALA A 81 3.83 11.86 18.51
C ALA A 81 4.06 12.44 17.11
N PHE A 82 4.98 11.84 16.33
CA PHE A 82 5.43 12.36 15.02
C PHE A 82 4.28 12.74 14.09
N SER A 83 4.41 13.91 13.46
CA SER A 83 3.45 14.44 12.48
C SER A 83 4.05 14.69 11.10
N ASP A 84 5.36 14.56 10.98
CA ASP A 84 6.17 15.19 9.96
C ASP A 84 7.49 14.44 9.79
N LEU A 85 7.96 14.42 8.56
CA LEU A 85 9.10 13.62 8.10
C LEU A 85 10.43 14.10 8.70
N ASP A 86 10.71 15.40 8.62
CA ASP A 86 12.04 15.93 8.89
C ASP A 86 12.42 15.77 10.38
N SER A 87 11.47 15.94 11.31
CA SER A 87 11.68 15.58 12.73
C SER A 87 12.01 14.11 12.93
N ALA A 88 11.43 13.22 12.11
CA ALA A 88 11.68 11.79 12.18
C ALA A 88 13.02 11.37 11.57
N VAL A 89 13.47 12.03 10.50
CA VAL A 89 14.77 11.74 9.91
C VAL A 89 15.91 12.36 10.71
N SER A 90 15.77 13.59 11.21
CA SER A 90 16.91 14.27 11.83
C SER A 90 17.23 13.85 13.25
N ALA A 91 16.32 13.22 14.01
CA ALA A 91 16.73 12.48 15.21
C ALA A 91 17.30 11.07 14.89
N PHE A 92 17.09 10.52 13.67
CA PHE A 92 17.79 9.30 13.20
C PHE A 92 19.22 9.64 12.76
N GLN A 93 19.39 10.79 12.10
CA GLN A 93 20.70 11.44 11.94
C GLN A 93 21.29 11.72 13.34
N GLY A 94 20.44 12.14 14.28
CA GLY A 94 20.63 12.30 15.74
C GLY A 94 21.31 11.18 16.53
N GLY A 95 21.67 10.06 15.89
CA GLY A 95 22.16 8.89 16.58
C GLY A 95 21.15 8.26 17.54
N ALA A 96 19.86 8.63 17.48
CA ALA A 96 18.82 7.92 18.21
C ALA A 96 18.80 6.47 17.73
N PHE A 97 18.84 5.56 18.69
CA PHE A 97 18.82 4.13 18.44
C PHE A 97 17.50 3.73 17.76
N GLU A 98 16.37 4.19 18.31
CA GLU A 98 15.05 3.95 17.73
C GLU A 98 13.99 4.89 18.32
N TYR A 99 12.72 4.64 17.96
CA TYR A 99 11.59 5.49 18.33
C TYR A 99 10.39 4.73 18.83
N LEU A 100 9.79 5.26 19.88
CA LEU A 100 8.57 4.75 20.48
C LEU A 100 7.40 5.72 20.15
N PRO A 101 6.50 5.38 19.22
CA PRO A 101 5.39 6.27 18.86
C PRO A 101 4.41 6.40 20.02
N LYS A 102 3.99 7.62 20.37
CA LYS A 102 2.86 7.85 21.28
C LYS A 102 1.55 7.83 20.46
N PRO A 103 0.52 7.02 20.82
CA PRO A 103 0.50 5.99 21.86
C PRO A 103 1.23 4.70 21.43
N PHE A 104 1.92 4.06 22.39
CA PHE A 104 2.65 2.81 22.20
C PHE A 104 2.02 1.63 22.92
N ASP A 105 2.40 0.43 22.48
CA ASP A 105 2.09 -0.84 23.10
C ASP A 105 3.22 -1.25 24.06
N LEU A 106 2.86 -1.61 25.29
CA LEU A 106 3.80 -1.69 26.41
C LEU A 106 4.84 -2.83 26.29
N PRO A 107 4.50 -4.05 25.84
CA PRO A 107 5.49 -5.10 25.59
C PRO A 107 6.50 -4.72 24.50
N LYS A 108 6.08 -3.96 23.48
CA LYS A 108 6.96 -3.49 22.40
C LYS A 108 7.93 -2.42 22.90
N ALA A 109 7.51 -1.56 23.84
CA ALA A 109 8.40 -0.62 24.51
C ALA A 109 9.49 -1.37 25.32
N ILE A 110 9.10 -2.41 26.05
CA ILE A 110 10.02 -3.27 26.82
C ILE A 110 11.02 -3.99 25.89
N GLU A 111 10.52 -4.63 24.82
CA GLU A 111 11.35 -5.34 23.83
C GLU A 111 12.37 -4.38 23.19
N LEU A 112 11.94 -3.17 22.84
CA LEU A 112 12.81 -2.15 22.25
C LEU A 112 13.91 -1.70 23.22
N ILE A 113 13.56 -1.45 24.48
CA ILE A 113 14.50 -1.03 25.53
C ILE A 113 15.49 -2.15 25.85
N ARG A 114 15.05 -3.42 25.86
CA ARG A 114 15.94 -4.59 25.98
C ARG A 114 16.96 -4.64 24.85
N ARG A 115 16.53 -4.48 23.59
CA ARG A 115 17.45 -4.44 22.43
C ARG A 115 18.41 -3.25 22.48
N ALA A 116 17.97 -2.09 22.97
CA ALA A 116 18.85 -0.94 23.18
C ALA A 116 19.92 -1.22 24.24
N VAL A 117 19.58 -1.87 25.36
CA VAL A 117 20.57 -2.31 26.35
C VAL A 117 21.61 -3.26 25.74
N GLU A 118 21.17 -4.21 24.90
CA GLU A 118 22.06 -5.18 24.25
C GLU A 118 23.00 -4.54 23.20
N GLU A 119 22.57 -3.50 22.47
CA GLU A 119 23.43 -2.80 21.50
C GLU A 119 24.37 -1.78 22.18
N SER A 120 24.03 -1.30 23.39
CA SER A 120 24.90 -0.42 24.20
C SER A 120 26.27 -1.04 24.52
N GLU A 121 26.42 -2.35 24.39
CA GLU A 121 27.68 -3.07 24.61
C GLU A 121 28.60 -3.08 23.37
N ARG A 122 28.16 -2.56 22.21
CA ARG A 122 28.79 -2.83 20.90
C ARG A 122 29.27 -1.63 20.10
N GLU A 123 28.44 -0.61 19.88
CA GLU A 123 28.71 0.38 18.82
C GLU A 123 28.83 1.84 19.33
N ALA A 124 29.92 2.51 18.98
CA ALA A 124 30.25 3.86 19.47
C ALA A 124 31.02 4.72 18.45
N ALA A 125 30.36 5.21 17.39
CA ALA A 125 30.94 6.22 16.48
C ALA A 125 29.90 7.01 15.65
N ALA A 126 30.26 8.27 15.33
CA ALA A 126 29.67 9.21 14.36
C ALA A 126 28.46 10.08 14.79
N GLU A 127 28.44 11.33 14.30
CA GLU A 127 27.53 12.44 14.64
C GLU A 127 27.03 13.20 13.38
N GLU A 128 26.32 14.33 13.58
CA GLU A 128 25.22 14.86 12.75
C GLU A 128 25.50 16.02 11.77
N THR A 129 24.45 16.43 11.03
CA THR A 129 24.26 17.83 10.61
C THR A 129 22.77 18.26 10.55
N VAL A 130 22.56 19.57 10.72
CA VAL A 130 21.36 20.40 11.02
C VAL A 130 20.07 20.20 10.16
N LEU A 131 18.92 20.60 10.75
CA LEU A 131 17.54 20.61 10.22
C LEU A 131 17.14 21.88 9.42
N GLU A 132 16.20 21.72 8.48
CA GLU A 132 15.34 22.79 7.93
C GLU A 132 13.88 22.30 7.75
N THR A 133 12.96 23.18 7.29
CA THR A 133 11.48 23.04 7.37
C THR A 133 10.87 21.78 6.73
N PRO A 134 9.73 21.28 7.27
CA PRO A 134 9.17 19.97 6.93
C PRO A 134 8.54 19.88 5.53
N GLU A 135 8.93 18.85 4.76
CA GLU A 135 8.46 18.61 3.38
C GLU A 135 7.29 17.61 3.28
N MET A 136 7.08 16.76 4.28
CA MET A 136 6.02 15.75 4.26
C MET A 136 5.34 15.59 5.62
N LEU A 137 4.01 15.41 5.59
CA LEU A 137 3.15 15.27 6.75
C LEU A 137 2.51 13.87 6.81
N GLY A 138 2.34 13.34 8.03
CA GLY A 138 1.69 12.07 8.31
C GLY A 138 1.54 11.80 9.82
N GLN A 139 0.28 11.62 10.25
CA GLN A 139 -0.26 11.09 11.51
C GLN A 139 -0.14 9.56 11.64
N ALA A 140 -0.71 8.87 10.65
CA ALA A 140 -1.09 7.47 10.73
C ALA A 140 0.08 6.52 10.98
N PRO A 141 -0.10 5.43 11.77
CA PRO A 141 0.97 4.47 12.08
C PRO A 141 1.71 3.92 10.84
N ALA A 142 0.98 3.68 9.75
CA ALA A 142 1.55 3.21 8.47
C ALA A 142 2.50 4.24 7.82
N MET A 143 2.30 5.55 8.04
CA MET A 143 3.26 6.57 7.61
C MET A 143 4.45 6.67 8.57
N GLN A 144 4.27 6.42 9.86
CA GLN A 144 5.40 6.38 10.81
C GLN A 144 6.37 5.24 10.49
N GLU A 145 5.87 4.09 10.03
CA GLU A 145 6.73 3.00 9.52
C GLU A 145 7.52 3.42 8.28
N VAL A 146 6.90 4.19 7.37
CA VAL A 146 7.57 4.78 6.20
C VAL A 146 8.64 5.80 6.62
N PHE A 147 8.35 6.70 7.57
CA PHE A 147 9.34 7.67 8.08
C PHE A 147 10.52 6.97 8.76
N ARG A 148 10.28 5.92 9.56
CA ARG A 148 11.35 5.07 10.12
C ARG A 148 12.13 4.26 9.09
N ALA A 149 11.54 3.96 7.93
CA ALA A 149 12.27 3.40 6.80
C ALA A 149 13.16 4.47 6.16
N ILE A 150 12.64 5.67 5.88
CA ILE A 150 13.43 6.77 5.27
C ILE A 150 14.63 7.15 6.16
N GLY A 151 14.43 7.30 7.47
CA GLY A 151 15.51 7.61 8.41
C GLY A 151 16.68 6.63 8.29
N ARG A 152 16.41 5.33 8.44
CA ARG A 152 17.43 4.26 8.33
C ARG A 152 18.02 4.11 6.91
N LEU A 153 17.28 4.45 5.86
CA LEU A 153 17.72 4.33 4.46
C LEU A 153 18.40 5.59 3.90
N SER A 154 18.35 6.71 4.62
CA SER A 154 18.97 7.98 4.22
C SER A 154 20.49 7.81 4.05
N GLN A 155 21.17 7.26 5.06
CA GLN A 155 22.64 7.12 5.13
C GLN A 155 23.20 6.03 4.21
N SER A 156 22.39 5.05 3.80
CA SER A 156 22.83 3.97 2.91
C SER A 156 22.83 4.41 1.45
N ASN A 157 23.84 4.00 0.66
CA ASN A 157 23.85 4.23 -0.80
C ASN A 157 23.03 3.18 -1.59
N VAL A 158 22.34 2.25 -0.92
CA VAL A 158 21.57 1.16 -1.55
C VAL A 158 20.38 1.68 -2.37
N THR A 159 20.10 1.00 -3.49
CA THR A 159 18.94 1.22 -4.37
C THR A 159 17.63 0.95 -3.62
N VAL A 160 16.72 1.93 -3.63
CA VAL A 160 15.39 1.80 -3.00
C VAL A 160 14.31 1.74 -4.10
N MET A 161 13.41 0.77 -3.97
CA MET A 161 12.22 0.60 -4.80
C MET A 161 10.98 1.08 -4.04
N ILE A 162 10.40 2.21 -4.46
CA ILE A 162 9.21 2.83 -3.85
C ILE A 162 7.96 2.34 -4.58
N THR A 163 7.19 1.46 -3.94
CA THR A 163 5.94 0.93 -4.52
C THR A 163 4.72 1.59 -3.87
N GLY A 164 3.85 2.20 -4.68
CA GLY A 164 2.64 2.88 -4.19
C GLY A 164 1.78 3.45 -5.32
N GLU A 165 0.49 3.60 -5.07
CA GLU A 165 -0.52 4.05 -6.04
C GLU A 165 -0.19 5.43 -6.65
N SER A 166 -0.77 5.74 -7.81
CA SER A 166 -0.61 7.08 -8.41
C SER A 166 -1.17 8.15 -7.48
N GLY A 167 -0.46 9.28 -7.35
CA GLY A 167 -0.84 10.37 -6.45
C GLY A 167 -0.58 10.11 -4.96
N SER A 168 0.06 9.00 -4.55
CA SER A 168 0.35 8.67 -3.13
C SER A 168 1.49 9.49 -2.48
N GLY A 169 2.37 10.10 -3.29
CA GLY A 169 3.52 10.89 -2.82
C GLY A 169 4.91 10.32 -3.11
N LYS A 170 5.04 9.31 -4.00
CA LYS A 170 6.31 8.59 -4.28
C LYS A 170 7.54 9.50 -4.52
N GLU A 171 7.39 10.58 -5.26
CA GLU A 171 8.49 11.52 -5.56
C GLU A 171 9.01 12.24 -4.31
N LEU A 172 8.12 12.65 -3.39
CA LEU A 172 8.51 13.32 -2.15
C LEU A 172 9.32 12.37 -1.24
N ILE A 173 9.00 11.07 -1.25
CA ILE A 173 9.80 10.03 -0.57
C ILE A 173 11.21 9.92 -1.17
N ALA A 174 11.33 9.99 -2.50
CA ALA A 174 12.62 9.95 -3.19
C ALA A 174 13.46 11.22 -2.93
N ARG A 175 12.82 12.39 -2.88
CA ARG A 175 13.45 13.67 -2.49
C ARG A 175 13.96 13.62 -1.05
N ALA A 176 13.15 13.13 -0.11
CA ALA A 176 13.54 12.90 1.27
C ALA A 176 14.76 11.98 1.42
N LEU A 177 14.72 10.81 0.76
CA LEU A 177 15.83 9.84 0.75
C LEU A 177 17.13 10.42 0.18
N HIS A 178 17.04 11.39 -0.73
CA HIS A 178 18.19 12.13 -1.24
C HIS A 178 18.66 13.22 -0.27
N LYS A 179 17.77 14.14 0.14
CA LYS A 179 18.03 15.30 1.02
C LYS A 179 18.81 14.93 2.28
N HIS A 180 18.39 13.86 2.96
CA HIS A 180 19.01 13.43 4.22
C HIS A 180 20.19 12.45 4.04
N SER A 181 20.57 12.13 2.80
CA SER A 181 21.73 11.26 2.53
C SER A 181 23.05 12.03 2.50
N PRO A 182 24.20 11.33 2.53
CA PRO A 182 25.52 11.94 2.25
C PRO A 182 25.65 12.61 0.87
N ARG A 183 24.64 12.49 0.00
CA ARG A 183 24.54 13.14 -1.32
C ARG A 183 23.51 14.28 -1.36
N GLY A 184 22.93 14.71 -0.23
CA GLY A 184 21.83 15.71 -0.19
C GLY A 184 22.19 17.10 -0.74
N ALA A 185 23.48 17.43 -0.84
CA ALA A 185 23.98 18.65 -1.48
C ALA A 185 24.39 18.46 -2.95
N GLN A 186 24.16 17.29 -3.53
CA GLN A 186 24.49 16.92 -4.92
C GLN A 186 23.22 16.93 -5.80
N PRO A 187 23.30 16.78 -7.13
CA PRO A 187 22.12 16.87 -8.00
C PRO A 187 21.07 15.78 -7.71
N PHE A 188 19.80 16.19 -7.52
CA PHE A 188 18.64 15.30 -7.62
C PHE A 188 18.02 15.43 -9.01
N VAL A 189 18.11 14.38 -9.82
CA VAL A 189 17.54 14.35 -11.18
C VAL A 189 16.35 13.40 -11.19
N ALA A 190 15.15 13.92 -11.41
CA ALA A 190 13.95 13.12 -11.60
C ALA A 190 13.69 12.84 -13.09
N LEU A 191 13.26 11.61 -13.40
CA LEU A 191 12.86 11.17 -14.72
C LEU A 191 11.63 10.26 -14.59
N ASN A 192 10.46 10.72 -15.03
CA ASN A 192 9.27 9.88 -15.12
C ASN A 192 9.24 9.20 -16.50
N THR A 193 9.24 7.87 -16.54
CA THR A 193 9.33 7.09 -17.78
C THR A 193 8.03 6.98 -18.56
N ALA A 194 6.88 7.32 -17.96
CA ALA A 194 5.59 7.35 -18.63
C ALA A 194 5.29 8.71 -19.32
N ALA A 195 5.93 9.80 -18.86
CA ALA A 195 5.75 11.15 -19.38
C ALA A 195 6.54 11.46 -20.66
N ILE A 196 7.46 10.59 -21.08
CA ILE A 196 8.40 10.82 -22.19
C ILE A 196 8.14 9.79 -23.31
N PRO A 197 8.05 10.21 -24.59
CA PRO A 197 7.92 9.28 -25.72
C PRO A 197 9.04 8.23 -25.72
N ARG A 198 8.69 6.96 -25.96
CA ARG A 198 9.60 5.81 -25.86
C ARG A 198 10.89 5.99 -26.66
N ASP A 199 10.77 6.55 -27.86
CA ASP A 199 11.87 6.78 -28.81
C ASP A 199 12.85 7.87 -28.32
N LEU A 200 12.39 8.78 -27.46
CA LEU A 200 13.20 9.83 -26.85
C LEU A 200 13.75 9.44 -25.47
N LEU A 201 13.17 8.44 -24.81
CA LEU A 201 13.53 8.05 -23.44
C LEU A 201 14.99 7.55 -23.35
N GLU A 202 15.51 6.88 -24.37
CA GLU A 202 16.93 6.50 -24.46
C GLU A 202 17.85 7.73 -24.46
N SER A 203 17.49 8.71 -25.28
CA SER A 203 18.21 9.95 -25.54
C SER A 203 18.18 10.90 -24.34
N GLU A 204 17.08 10.93 -23.59
CA GLU A 204 16.97 11.60 -22.29
C GLU A 204 17.82 10.91 -21.22
N LEU A 205 17.74 9.59 -21.09
CA LEU A 205 18.38 8.83 -20.00
C LEU A 205 19.92 8.78 -20.14
N PHE A 206 20.43 8.44 -21.32
CA PHE A 206 21.86 8.23 -21.57
C PHE A 206 22.53 9.38 -22.33
N GLY A 207 21.78 10.29 -22.95
CA GLY A 207 22.34 11.34 -23.81
C GLY A 207 22.75 10.81 -25.18
N HIS A 208 23.08 11.71 -26.10
CA HIS A 208 23.43 11.34 -27.48
C HIS A 208 24.59 12.16 -28.03
N GLU A 209 25.34 11.54 -28.95
CA GLU A 209 26.33 12.22 -29.77
C GLU A 209 25.71 12.88 -31.00
N ARG A 210 26.43 13.85 -31.58
CA ARG A 210 26.01 14.53 -32.81
C ARG A 210 25.91 13.54 -33.97
N GLY A 211 24.74 13.43 -34.57
CA GLY A 211 24.45 12.51 -35.68
C GLY A 211 23.93 11.13 -35.26
N ALA A 212 23.69 10.89 -33.97
CA ALA A 212 23.22 9.59 -33.46
C ALA A 212 21.85 9.13 -34.01
N PHE A 213 20.99 10.08 -34.43
CA PHE A 213 19.70 9.82 -35.08
C PHE A 213 19.29 11.04 -35.94
N THR A 214 18.23 10.89 -36.74
CA THR A 214 17.66 11.94 -37.58
C THR A 214 17.16 13.13 -36.74
N GLY A 215 17.91 14.24 -36.76
CA GLY A 215 17.64 15.44 -35.96
C GLY A 215 18.67 15.71 -34.84
N ALA A 216 19.58 14.79 -34.55
CA ALA A 216 20.66 14.95 -33.55
C ALA A 216 21.76 15.92 -34.01
N GLN A 217 21.44 17.20 -34.22
CA GLN A 217 22.38 18.21 -34.72
C GLN A 217 23.45 18.64 -33.72
N GLN A 218 23.26 18.37 -32.43
CA GLN A 218 24.19 18.68 -31.34
C GLN A 218 24.36 17.46 -30.42
N MET A 219 25.40 17.47 -29.58
CA MET A 219 25.55 16.51 -28.48
C MET A 219 24.63 16.93 -27.32
N ARG A 220 24.02 15.98 -26.60
CA ARG A 220 23.21 16.26 -25.40
C ARG A 220 23.55 15.32 -24.25
N ARG A 221 23.79 15.89 -23.07
CA ARG A 221 24.10 15.17 -21.81
C ARG A 221 22.85 14.48 -21.25
N GLY A 222 22.92 13.18 -20.97
CA GLY A 222 21.80 12.39 -20.44
C GLY A 222 21.53 12.59 -18.94
N ARG A 223 20.43 12.04 -18.43
CA ARG A 223 20.07 12.14 -17.01
C ARG A 223 21.06 11.46 -16.07
N PHE A 224 21.67 10.34 -16.47
CA PHE A 224 22.80 9.76 -15.72
C PHE A 224 23.97 10.74 -15.59
N GLU A 225 24.29 11.47 -16.67
CA GLU A 225 25.40 12.44 -16.72
C GLU A 225 25.08 13.76 -15.97
N GLN A 226 23.79 14.09 -15.83
CA GLN A 226 23.30 15.20 -15.02
C GLN A 226 23.25 14.84 -13.52
N ALA A 227 23.12 13.56 -13.19
CA ALA A 227 23.02 13.04 -11.82
C ALA A 227 24.35 12.56 -11.22
N GLU A 228 25.48 12.73 -11.94
CA GLU A 228 26.80 12.27 -11.51
C GLU A 228 27.18 12.84 -10.13
N GLY A 229 27.59 11.98 -9.21
CA GLY A 229 27.82 12.32 -7.79
C GLY A 229 26.55 12.43 -6.94
N GLY A 230 25.38 12.63 -7.55
CA GLY A 230 24.08 12.80 -6.90
C GLY A 230 23.17 11.58 -6.94
N THR A 231 21.88 11.81 -7.17
CA THR A 231 20.80 10.80 -7.18
C THR A 231 19.94 10.93 -8.43
N LEU A 232 19.69 9.80 -9.10
CA LEU A 232 18.73 9.68 -10.19
C LEU A 232 17.47 8.97 -9.69
N PHE A 233 16.34 9.67 -9.76
CA PHE A 233 15.02 9.15 -9.44
C PHE A 233 14.28 8.73 -10.73
N LEU A 234 13.95 7.44 -10.83
CA LEU A 234 13.24 6.84 -11.96
C LEU A 234 11.79 6.55 -11.56
N ASP A 235 10.86 7.43 -11.93
CA ASP A 235 9.44 7.28 -11.61
C ASP A 235 8.66 6.52 -12.70
N GLU A 236 7.73 5.69 -12.26
CA GLU A 236 6.95 4.72 -13.04
C GLU A 236 7.80 3.76 -13.89
N ILE A 237 8.90 3.25 -13.32
CA ILE A 237 9.90 2.38 -13.96
C ILE A 237 9.31 1.14 -14.68
N GLY A 238 8.13 0.67 -14.26
CA GLY A 238 7.43 -0.43 -14.91
C GLY A 238 7.09 -0.18 -16.38
N ASP A 239 6.98 1.07 -16.81
CA ASP A 239 6.68 1.47 -18.20
C ASP A 239 7.91 1.61 -19.11
N MET A 240 9.13 1.39 -18.57
CA MET A 240 10.36 1.40 -19.36
C MET A 240 10.39 0.28 -20.42
N PRO A 241 10.68 0.56 -21.70
CA PRO A 241 10.86 -0.45 -22.74
C PRO A 241 11.96 -1.48 -22.44
N ALA A 242 11.76 -2.75 -22.85
CA ALA A 242 12.67 -3.86 -22.54
C ALA A 242 14.12 -3.67 -23.05
N GLU A 243 14.31 -2.94 -24.14
CA GLU A 243 15.63 -2.56 -24.66
C GLU A 243 16.37 -1.64 -23.68
N LEU A 244 15.67 -0.66 -23.11
CA LEU A 244 16.22 0.25 -22.11
C LEU A 244 16.41 -0.43 -20.75
N GLN A 245 15.52 -1.35 -20.38
CA GLN A 245 15.71 -2.19 -19.19
C GLN A 245 17.05 -2.95 -19.26
N THR A 246 17.38 -3.49 -20.43
CA THR A 246 18.63 -4.22 -20.67
C THR A 246 19.86 -3.31 -20.56
N ARG A 247 19.77 -2.05 -21.00
CA ARG A 247 20.86 -1.06 -20.84
C ARG A 247 20.99 -0.57 -19.40
N LEU A 248 19.87 -0.25 -18.75
CA LEU A 248 19.82 0.18 -17.34
C LEU A 248 20.47 -0.86 -16.42
N LEU A 249 20.21 -2.15 -16.64
CA LEU A 249 20.85 -3.24 -15.90
C LEU A 249 22.39 -3.19 -16.01
N ARG A 250 22.94 -2.93 -17.21
CA ARG A 250 24.39 -2.78 -17.40
C ARG A 250 24.93 -1.56 -16.64
N VAL A 251 24.29 -0.40 -16.73
CA VAL A 251 24.74 0.79 -15.98
C VAL A 251 24.73 0.55 -14.47
N LEU A 252 23.69 -0.10 -13.97
CA LEU A 252 23.55 -0.48 -12.55
C LEU A 252 24.57 -1.53 -12.10
N SER A 253 25.07 -2.38 -13.00
CA SER A 253 25.96 -3.51 -12.71
C SER A 253 27.43 -3.20 -12.91
N ASP A 254 27.76 -2.61 -14.06
CA ASP A 254 29.11 -2.35 -14.55
C ASP A 254 29.61 -0.95 -14.16
N GLY A 255 28.71 -0.07 -13.69
CA GLY A 255 29.01 1.32 -13.29
C GLY A 255 29.33 2.27 -14.45
N HIS A 256 29.10 1.83 -15.70
CA HIS A 256 29.44 2.57 -16.91
C HIS A 256 28.32 2.49 -17.97
N PHE A 257 28.26 3.48 -18.85
CA PHE A 257 27.28 3.56 -19.94
C PHE A 257 27.88 4.20 -21.20
N TYR A 258 27.13 4.15 -22.30
CA TYR A 258 27.47 4.82 -23.55
C TYR A 258 26.32 5.73 -23.95
N ARG A 259 26.63 6.92 -24.47
CA ARG A 259 25.65 7.80 -25.14
C ARG A 259 25.14 7.12 -26.42
N VAL A 260 23.93 7.47 -26.86
CA VAL A 260 23.40 7.00 -28.17
C VAL A 260 24.34 7.48 -29.28
N GLY A 261 24.79 6.55 -30.13
CA GLY A 261 25.80 6.80 -31.17
C GLY A 261 27.24 7.00 -30.66
N GLY A 262 27.50 6.89 -29.36
CA GLY A 262 28.82 7.10 -28.75
C GLY A 262 29.60 5.80 -28.53
N HIS A 263 30.93 5.86 -28.72
CA HIS A 263 31.85 4.73 -28.48
C HIS A 263 32.72 4.90 -27.22
N GLN A 264 32.70 6.07 -26.57
CA GLN A 264 33.45 6.32 -25.34
C GLN A 264 32.60 5.94 -24.12
N PRO A 265 33.11 5.09 -23.21
CA PRO A 265 32.40 4.75 -21.97
C PRO A 265 32.40 5.96 -21.02
N GLN A 266 31.23 6.27 -20.48
CA GLN A 266 31.01 7.23 -19.40
C GLN A 266 30.81 6.48 -18.08
N LYS A 267 31.31 7.03 -16.97
CA LYS A 267 31.09 6.48 -15.63
C LYS A 267 29.74 6.97 -15.08
N ALA A 268 29.07 6.16 -14.25
CA ALA A 268 27.85 6.51 -13.55
C ALA A 268 28.02 6.33 -12.02
N ASN A 269 28.57 7.34 -11.35
CA ASN A 269 28.62 7.42 -9.89
C ASN A 269 27.30 8.01 -9.34
N VAL A 270 26.19 7.29 -9.55
CA VAL A 270 24.83 7.79 -9.30
C VAL A 270 24.08 6.87 -8.36
N ARG A 271 23.52 7.39 -7.25
CA ARG A 271 22.56 6.63 -6.44
C ARG A 271 21.24 6.55 -7.20
N VAL A 272 20.70 5.36 -7.42
CA VAL A 272 19.40 5.19 -8.09
C VAL A 272 18.29 4.95 -7.07
N ILE A 273 17.18 5.65 -7.23
CA ILE A 273 15.91 5.39 -6.54
C ILE A 273 14.87 5.13 -7.64
N ALA A 274 14.11 4.04 -7.53
CA ALA A 274 13.08 3.69 -8.49
C ALA A 274 11.69 3.77 -7.84
N ALA A 275 10.67 4.12 -8.61
CA ALA A 275 9.28 4.16 -8.16
C ALA A 275 8.32 3.54 -9.18
N THR A 276 7.23 2.94 -8.70
CA THR A 276 6.19 2.32 -9.53
C THR A 276 4.85 2.24 -8.80
N HIS A 277 3.75 2.41 -9.53
CA HIS A 277 2.42 1.98 -9.11
C HIS A 277 2.07 0.54 -9.54
N GLN A 278 2.83 -0.03 -10.47
CA GLN A 278 2.57 -1.34 -11.07
C GLN A 278 3.24 -2.47 -10.28
N ASN A 279 2.60 -3.65 -10.27
CA ASN A 279 3.15 -4.89 -9.76
C ASN A 279 4.25 -5.39 -10.72
N LEU A 280 5.51 -5.27 -10.33
CA LEU A 280 6.65 -5.66 -11.19
C LEU A 280 6.81 -7.17 -11.24
N GLU A 281 6.49 -7.87 -10.16
CA GLU A 281 6.54 -9.34 -10.06
C GLU A 281 5.59 -9.99 -11.08
N GLU A 282 4.40 -9.41 -11.27
CA GLU A 282 3.46 -9.81 -12.31
C GLU A 282 3.95 -9.43 -13.72
N ARG A 283 4.55 -8.24 -13.90
CA ARG A 283 5.13 -7.85 -15.20
C ARG A 283 6.33 -8.73 -15.59
N VAL A 284 7.11 -9.22 -14.64
CA VAL A 284 8.16 -10.24 -14.85
C VAL A 284 7.53 -11.56 -15.29
N ARG A 285 6.51 -12.06 -14.58
CA ARG A 285 5.76 -13.27 -14.97
C ARG A 285 5.15 -13.18 -16.37
N LEU A 286 4.77 -11.99 -16.81
CA LEU A 286 4.20 -11.72 -18.13
C LEU A 286 5.26 -11.38 -19.21
N GLY A 287 6.56 -11.39 -18.88
CA GLY A 287 7.64 -11.04 -19.81
C GLY A 287 7.71 -9.55 -20.22
N LEU A 288 6.95 -8.68 -19.54
CA LEU A 288 6.90 -7.23 -19.78
C LEU A 288 7.99 -6.46 -19.03
N PHE A 289 8.61 -7.09 -18.03
CA PHE A 289 9.74 -6.56 -17.28
C PHE A 289 10.79 -7.66 -17.07
N ARG A 290 12.08 -7.32 -17.13
CA ARG A 290 13.15 -8.32 -16.95
C ARG A 290 13.37 -8.66 -15.47
N GLU A 291 13.48 -9.95 -15.19
CA GLU A 291 13.76 -10.52 -13.86
C GLU A 291 15.09 -10.03 -13.28
N ASP A 292 16.15 -9.99 -14.11
CA ASP A 292 17.48 -9.53 -13.73
C ASP A 292 17.52 -8.06 -13.28
N LEU A 293 16.84 -7.16 -14.03
CA LEU A 293 16.66 -5.77 -13.64
C LEU A 293 15.78 -5.63 -12.39
N PHE A 294 14.71 -6.43 -12.27
CA PHE A 294 13.85 -6.41 -11.09
C PHE A 294 14.65 -6.70 -9.81
N HIS A 295 15.47 -7.75 -9.81
CA HIS A 295 16.33 -8.07 -8.67
C HIS A 295 17.42 -7.01 -8.41
N ARG A 296 17.97 -6.36 -9.45
CA ARG A 296 18.96 -5.28 -9.29
C ARG A 296 18.37 -3.97 -8.75
N LEU A 297 17.08 -3.72 -8.96
CA LEU A 297 16.37 -2.54 -8.44
C LEU A 297 15.70 -2.78 -7.09
N ASN A 298 15.09 -3.94 -6.88
CA ASN A 298 14.30 -4.29 -5.70
C ASN A 298 15.19 -4.81 -4.54
N VAL A 299 16.29 -4.11 -4.25
CA VAL A 299 17.19 -4.45 -3.14
C VAL A 299 16.55 -4.14 -1.79
N ILE A 300 15.92 -2.96 -1.68
CA ILE A 300 15.09 -2.58 -0.52
C ILE A 300 13.78 -2.00 -1.04
N ARG A 301 12.66 -2.60 -0.65
CA ARG A 301 11.31 -2.14 -1.02
C ARG A 301 10.70 -1.28 0.07
N LEU A 302 10.25 -0.08 -0.29
CA LEU A 302 9.45 0.80 0.55
C LEU A 302 8.02 0.85 0.00
N ARG A 303 7.04 0.35 0.76
CA ARG A 303 5.61 0.46 0.41
C ARG A 303 5.06 1.78 0.96
N LEU A 304 4.56 2.65 0.09
CA LEU A 304 3.86 3.87 0.50
C LEU A 304 2.34 3.57 0.59
N PRO A 305 1.68 3.74 1.77
CA PRO A 305 0.27 3.40 1.92
C PRO A 305 -0.63 4.36 1.14
N ALA A 306 -1.70 3.79 0.58
CA ALA A 306 -2.76 4.55 -0.07
C ALA A 306 -3.50 5.43 0.95
N LEU A 307 -4.11 6.54 0.53
CA LEU A 307 -4.70 7.52 1.46
C LEU A 307 -5.82 6.91 2.33
N ARG A 308 -6.59 5.96 1.78
CA ARG A 308 -7.58 5.14 2.52
C ARG A 308 -6.99 4.16 3.55
N GLU A 309 -5.69 3.86 3.49
CA GLU A 309 -4.98 3.06 4.51
C GLU A 309 -4.43 3.94 5.65
N ARG A 310 -4.59 5.26 5.55
CA ARG A 310 -4.11 6.28 6.49
C ARG A 310 -5.09 7.46 6.60
N VAL A 311 -6.38 7.14 6.80
CA VAL A 311 -7.49 8.12 6.86
C VAL A 311 -7.25 9.22 7.90
N GLN A 312 -6.51 8.91 8.98
CA GLN A 312 -6.10 9.85 10.02
C GLN A 312 -5.29 11.05 9.48
N ASP A 313 -4.61 10.90 8.34
CA ASP A 313 -3.85 11.98 7.71
C ASP A 313 -4.74 12.98 6.96
N VAL A 314 -5.96 12.59 6.55
CA VAL A 314 -6.82 13.39 5.67
C VAL A 314 -7.12 14.78 6.25
N PRO A 315 -7.49 14.96 7.54
CA PRO A 315 -7.71 16.28 8.13
C PRO A 315 -6.44 17.17 8.16
N LEU A 316 -5.27 16.57 8.39
CA LEU A 316 -3.99 17.29 8.43
C LEU A 316 -3.58 17.75 7.04
N LEU A 317 -3.63 16.85 6.06
CA LEU A 317 -3.33 17.12 4.66
C LEU A 317 -4.31 18.13 4.06
N ALA A 318 -5.62 18.00 4.31
CA ALA A 318 -6.62 18.93 3.79
C ALA A 318 -6.39 20.37 4.31
N ARG A 319 -6.10 20.53 5.61
CA ARG A 319 -5.73 21.83 6.20
C ARG A 319 -4.45 22.41 5.59
N HIS A 320 -3.44 21.57 5.34
CA HIS A 320 -2.21 21.98 4.67
C HIS A 320 -2.48 22.49 3.24
N PHE A 321 -3.19 21.72 2.41
CA PHE A 321 -3.47 22.09 1.02
C PHE A 321 -4.40 23.31 0.89
N LEU A 322 -5.36 23.50 1.81
CA LEU A 322 -6.16 24.73 1.87
C LEU A 322 -5.30 25.94 2.23
N THR A 323 -4.42 25.82 3.23
CA THR A 323 -3.50 26.91 3.64
C THR A 323 -2.53 27.26 2.51
N ARG A 324 -1.99 26.25 1.81
CA ARG A 324 -1.09 26.43 0.67
C ARG A 324 -1.81 27.08 -0.52
N SER A 325 -2.97 26.57 -0.92
CA SER A 325 -3.77 27.13 -2.03
C SER A 325 -4.19 28.57 -1.75
N ALA A 326 -4.58 28.87 -0.51
CA ALA A 326 -4.93 30.23 -0.11
C ALA A 326 -3.73 31.20 -0.21
N ARG A 327 -2.54 30.76 0.21
CA ARG A 327 -1.28 31.52 0.06
C ARG A 327 -0.87 31.72 -1.40
N GLU A 328 -1.03 30.69 -2.24
CA GLU A 328 -0.71 30.74 -3.68
C GLU A 328 -1.67 31.65 -4.45
N LEU A 329 -2.94 31.74 -4.03
CA LEU A 329 -3.98 32.59 -4.64
C LEU A 329 -4.12 33.99 -4.00
N GLY A 330 -3.43 34.27 -2.89
CA GLY A 330 -3.51 35.54 -2.17
C GLY A 330 -4.83 35.78 -1.42
N VAL A 331 -5.53 34.71 -1.02
CA VAL A 331 -6.84 34.77 -0.35
C VAL A 331 -6.78 34.25 1.10
N GLU A 332 -7.83 34.46 1.88
CA GLU A 332 -7.96 33.90 3.22
C GLU A 332 -8.08 32.36 3.18
N THR A 333 -7.56 31.69 4.22
CA THR A 333 -7.61 30.22 4.31
C THR A 333 -8.98 29.74 4.80
N LYS A 334 -9.70 29.04 3.92
CA LYS A 334 -11.00 28.42 4.23
C LYS A 334 -10.86 27.31 5.29
N ARG A 335 -11.92 27.13 6.07
CA ARG A 335 -12.04 26.14 7.15
C ARG A 335 -13.01 25.04 6.70
N LEU A 336 -12.74 23.80 7.07
CA LEU A 336 -13.67 22.68 6.88
C LEU A 336 -14.54 22.55 8.14
N SER A 337 -15.84 22.28 8.00
CA SER A 337 -16.67 21.84 9.12
C SER A 337 -16.33 20.39 9.52
N ASP A 338 -16.67 20.00 10.74
CA ASP A 338 -16.44 18.61 11.21
C ASP A 338 -17.22 17.58 10.36
N GLU A 339 -18.42 17.93 9.91
CA GLU A 339 -19.19 17.11 8.95
C GLU A 339 -18.49 16.97 7.60
N ALA A 340 -17.87 18.05 7.10
CA ALA A 340 -17.10 18.01 5.86
C ALA A 340 -15.82 17.16 6.02
N LEU A 341 -15.15 17.24 7.18
CA LEU A 341 -14.01 16.39 7.53
C LEU A 341 -14.40 14.90 7.62
N LEU A 342 -15.56 14.58 8.21
CA LEU A 342 -16.09 13.21 8.24
C LEU A 342 -16.37 12.66 6.84
N ARG A 343 -16.91 13.48 5.92
CA ARG A 343 -17.10 13.10 4.51
C ARG A 343 -15.79 12.90 3.76
N LEU A 344 -14.82 13.79 3.96
CA LEU A 344 -13.47 13.65 3.38
C LEU A 344 -12.75 12.39 3.91
N GLY A 345 -12.94 12.04 5.19
CA GLY A 345 -12.39 10.80 5.77
C GLY A 345 -13.10 9.52 5.30
N ALA A 346 -14.41 9.60 5.00
CA ALA A 346 -15.19 8.47 4.51
C ALA A 346 -14.92 8.10 3.03
N PHE A 347 -14.37 9.03 2.24
CA PHE A 347 -14.08 8.82 0.83
C PHE A 347 -12.81 7.99 0.59
N SER A 348 -12.80 7.17 -0.48
CA SER A 348 -11.75 6.17 -0.72
C SER A 348 -10.50 6.71 -1.44
N TRP A 349 -10.53 7.97 -1.91
CA TRP A 349 -9.43 8.68 -2.58
C TRP A 349 -8.67 7.85 -3.64
N PRO A 350 -9.32 7.45 -4.75
CA PRO A 350 -8.65 6.68 -5.82
C PRO A 350 -7.44 7.40 -6.44
N GLY A 351 -7.46 8.73 -6.52
CA GLY A 351 -6.30 9.56 -6.92
C GLY A 351 -5.38 9.96 -5.76
N ASN A 352 -5.57 9.37 -4.58
CA ASN A 352 -4.77 9.54 -3.37
C ASN A 352 -4.56 11.04 -2.99
N VAL A 353 -3.38 11.40 -2.50
CA VAL A 353 -3.04 12.74 -1.99
C VAL A 353 -3.18 13.79 -3.09
N ARG A 354 -2.86 13.47 -4.35
CA ARG A 354 -3.05 14.37 -5.50
C ARG A 354 -4.53 14.72 -5.75
N GLN A 355 -5.46 13.80 -5.52
CA GLN A 355 -6.89 14.10 -5.60
C GLN A 355 -7.32 15.01 -4.43
N LEU A 356 -6.83 14.76 -3.22
CA LEU A 356 -7.10 15.64 -2.06
C LEU A 356 -6.56 17.05 -2.27
N GLU A 357 -5.32 17.20 -2.78
CA GLU A 357 -4.72 18.49 -3.14
C GLU A 357 -5.56 19.24 -4.17
N ASN A 358 -5.97 18.58 -5.27
CA ASN A 358 -6.84 19.15 -6.30
C ASN A 358 -8.20 19.58 -5.73
N VAL A 359 -8.82 18.78 -4.84
CA VAL A 359 -10.10 19.10 -4.20
C VAL A 359 -9.96 20.29 -3.26
N CYS A 360 -8.89 20.38 -2.47
CA CYS A 360 -8.62 21.54 -1.62
C CYS A 360 -8.36 22.83 -2.43
N HIS A 361 -7.66 22.73 -3.55
CA HIS A 361 -7.45 23.86 -4.45
C HIS A 361 -8.78 24.31 -5.09
N TRP A 362 -9.58 23.38 -5.61
CA TRP A 362 -10.92 23.65 -6.14
C TRP A 362 -11.85 24.27 -5.10
N LEU A 363 -11.86 23.77 -3.86
CA LEU A 363 -12.61 24.37 -2.74
C LEU A 363 -12.16 25.81 -2.44
N THR A 364 -10.85 26.07 -2.51
CA THR A 364 -10.28 27.42 -2.30
C THR A 364 -10.80 28.41 -3.34
N VAL A 365 -10.97 27.99 -4.60
CA VAL A 365 -11.53 28.82 -5.67
C VAL A 365 -13.06 28.90 -5.62
N MET A 366 -13.76 27.77 -5.48
CA MET A 366 -15.20 27.66 -5.82
C MET A 366 -16.18 27.74 -4.65
N ALA A 367 -15.78 27.37 -3.42
CA ALA A 367 -16.71 27.39 -2.29
C ALA A 367 -17.08 28.85 -1.92
N PRO A 368 -18.37 29.21 -1.80
CA PRO A 368 -18.78 30.61 -1.62
C PRO A 368 -18.56 31.17 -0.20
N ALA A 369 -18.36 30.29 0.78
CA ALA A 369 -18.21 30.65 2.20
C ALA A 369 -16.78 30.37 2.72
N GLN A 370 -16.41 31.03 3.83
CA GLN A 370 -15.15 30.76 4.53
C GLN A 370 -15.16 29.42 5.30
N THR A 371 -16.34 28.94 5.69
CA THR A 371 -16.54 27.58 6.19
C THR A 371 -17.12 26.74 5.07
N VAL A 372 -16.42 25.67 4.71
CA VAL A 372 -16.84 24.64 3.75
C VAL A 372 -17.70 23.61 4.48
N GLU A 373 -18.95 23.49 4.07
CA GLU A 373 -19.90 22.47 4.55
C GLU A 373 -19.94 21.26 3.59
N PRO A 374 -20.57 20.13 3.98
CA PRO A 374 -20.69 18.96 3.10
C PRO A 374 -21.31 19.26 1.72
N LYS A 375 -22.20 20.26 1.64
CA LYS A 375 -22.85 20.73 0.40
C LYS A 375 -21.89 21.38 -0.62
N ASP A 376 -20.75 21.87 -0.13
CA ASP A 376 -19.75 22.59 -0.93
C ASP A 376 -18.65 21.65 -1.46
N LEU A 377 -18.61 20.39 -0.99
CA LEU A 377 -17.68 19.36 -1.47
C LEU A 377 -18.02 18.90 -2.90
N PRO A 378 -17.07 18.34 -3.67
CA PRO A 378 -17.36 17.76 -4.98
C PRO A 378 -18.42 16.65 -4.91
N PRO A 379 -19.31 16.48 -5.92
CA PRO A 379 -20.37 15.48 -5.89
C PRO A 379 -19.89 14.03 -5.65
N GLU A 380 -18.68 13.68 -6.11
CA GLU A 380 -18.05 12.38 -5.84
C GLU A 380 -17.75 12.13 -4.35
N VAL A 381 -17.46 13.19 -3.58
CA VAL A 381 -17.26 13.14 -2.12
C VAL A 381 -18.58 13.28 -1.38
N GLN A 382 -19.56 14.03 -1.90
CA GLN A 382 -20.91 14.09 -1.33
C GLN A 382 -21.61 12.71 -1.39
N ALA A 383 -21.50 12.03 -2.53
CA ALA A 383 -22.04 10.70 -2.76
C ALA A 383 -21.27 9.57 -2.05
N ALA A 384 -20.21 9.90 -1.29
CA ALA A 384 -19.50 8.94 -0.46
C ALA A 384 -20.42 8.38 0.64
N VAL A 385 -20.96 7.19 0.37
CA VAL A 385 -21.41 6.26 1.42
C VAL A 385 -20.19 5.92 2.28
N PRO A 386 -20.30 5.84 3.62
CA PRO A 386 -19.20 5.42 4.47
C PRO A 386 -18.56 4.13 3.95
N TRP A 387 -17.23 4.11 3.82
CA TRP A 387 -16.51 2.92 3.38
C TRP A 387 -16.52 1.82 4.47
N THR A 388 -17.63 1.10 4.57
CA THR A 388 -17.68 -0.21 5.20
C THR A 388 -16.85 -1.18 4.36
N ASP A 389 -15.91 -1.88 5.01
CA ASP A 389 -14.91 -2.73 4.34
C ASP A 389 -15.59 -3.75 3.40
N ALA A 390 -15.35 -3.60 2.10
CA ALA A 390 -16.13 -4.21 1.02
C ALA A 390 -15.81 -5.70 0.78
N ARG A 391 -15.51 -6.44 1.85
CA ARG A 391 -15.40 -7.91 1.88
C ARG A 391 -16.72 -8.59 2.28
N THR A 392 -17.73 -7.84 2.73
CA THR A 392 -18.98 -8.38 3.29
C THR A 392 -20.27 -7.78 2.70
N SER A 393 -20.38 -7.68 1.37
CA SER A 393 -21.70 -7.48 0.72
C SER A 393 -21.74 -7.92 -0.76
N GLY A 394 -21.84 -9.23 -1.00
CA GLY A 394 -22.08 -9.77 -2.35
C GLY A 394 -23.56 -9.75 -2.74
N ALA A 395 -24.02 -8.69 -3.41
CA ALA A 395 -25.35 -8.63 -4.04
C ALA A 395 -25.32 -7.75 -5.32
N PRO A 396 -25.71 -8.27 -6.50
CA PRO A 396 -25.66 -7.51 -7.75
C PRO A 396 -26.90 -6.62 -7.95
N PRO A 397 -26.77 -5.44 -8.60
CA PRO A 397 -27.91 -4.60 -8.96
C PRO A 397 -28.64 -5.15 -10.19
N GLY A 398 -29.63 -6.02 -9.98
CA GLY A 398 -30.54 -6.49 -11.04
C GLY A 398 -31.86 -5.71 -11.04
N GLY A 399 -32.07 -4.81 -12.02
CA GLY A 399 -33.22 -3.92 -12.02
C GLY A 399 -33.73 -3.49 -13.40
N ALA A 400 -34.52 -4.34 -14.06
CA ALA A 400 -35.47 -3.99 -15.13
C ALA A 400 -36.35 -5.21 -15.48
N PRO A 401 -37.58 -5.04 -15.99
CA PRO A 401 -38.60 -4.04 -15.63
C PRO A 401 -39.90 -4.72 -15.14
N SER A 402 -40.87 -3.94 -14.66
CA SER A 402 -42.17 -4.48 -14.21
C SER A 402 -43.05 -4.97 -15.36
N ALA A 403 -43.58 -6.19 -15.26
CA ALA A 403 -44.67 -6.68 -16.11
C ALA A 403 -46.03 -6.24 -15.54
N MET A 404 -46.90 -5.68 -16.38
CA MET A 404 -48.30 -5.40 -16.02
C MET A 404 -49.18 -6.64 -16.17
N PRO A 405 -50.26 -6.77 -15.37
CA PRO A 405 -51.24 -7.84 -15.51
C PRO A 405 -52.30 -7.52 -16.58
N ALA A 406 -52.92 -8.58 -17.09
CA ALA A 406 -54.18 -8.61 -17.85
C ALA A 406 -55.03 -9.78 -17.29
N PRO A 407 -56.33 -9.97 -17.63
CA PRO A 407 -57.12 -9.27 -18.67
C PRO A 407 -58.54 -8.82 -18.24
N ALA A 408 -59.20 -8.00 -19.06
CA ALA A 408 -60.65 -8.04 -19.37
C ALA A 408 -61.02 -6.95 -20.40
N GLY A 409 -62.01 -7.19 -21.26
CA GLY A 409 -62.53 -6.23 -22.24
C GLY A 409 -62.66 -6.82 -23.65
N ALA A 410 -63.74 -6.49 -24.37
CA ALA A 410 -64.09 -7.07 -25.67
C ALA A 410 -64.32 -5.98 -26.74
N GLU A 411 -64.80 -6.41 -27.92
CA GLU A 411 -65.16 -5.62 -29.11
C GLU A 411 -63.94 -5.06 -29.89
N ALA A 412 -63.55 -5.51 -31.09
CA ALA A 412 -64.21 -5.99 -32.33
C ALA A 412 -64.38 -4.92 -33.41
N THR A 413 -63.54 -4.97 -34.46
CA THR A 413 -63.96 -4.98 -35.87
C THR A 413 -62.77 -5.26 -36.83
N HIS A 414 -63.09 -5.58 -38.08
CA HIS A 414 -62.25 -6.06 -39.19
C HIS A 414 -62.59 -5.21 -40.45
N PRO A 415 -61.91 -5.34 -41.62
CA PRO A 415 -60.58 -5.89 -41.96
C PRO A 415 -59.82 -5.01 -43.01
N ALA A 416 -58.99 -5.65 -43.85
CA ALA A 416 -58.44 -5.24 -45.16
C ALA A 416 -57.07 -4.54 -45.19
N SER A 417 -56.17 -4.79 -46.17
CA SER A 417 -56.06 -5.89 -47.15
C SER A 417 -54.68 -5.86 -47.86
N GLY A 418 -54.26 -6.98 -48.49
CA GLY A 418 -53.32 -6.94 -49.63
C GLY A 418 -51.89 -7.47 -49.44
N SER A 419 -51.68 -8.74 -49.82
CA SER A 419 -50.50 -9.20 -50.59
C SER A 419 -50.89 -9.19 -52.10
N PRO A 420 -50.08 -9.59 -53.14
CA PRO A 420 -48.79 -10.31 -53.11
C PRO A 420 -47.68 -9.96 -54.19
N THR A 421 -46.40 -10.08 -53.78
CA THR A 421 -45.24 -10.65 -54.55
C THR A 421 -44.76 -9.93 -55.89
N PRO A 422 -43.90 -10.47 -56.82
CA PRO A 422 -42.63 -9.78 -57.21
C PRO A 422 -42.30 -9.61 -58.73
N ALA A 423 -41.22 -8.87 -59.10
CA ALA A 423 -40.43 -9.08 -60.36
C ALA A 423 -39.09 -8.28 -60.53
N PHE A 424 -38.03 -8.99 -60.99
CA PHE A 424 -36.96 -8.65 -61.98
C PHE A 424 -36.04 -7.39 -62.00
N ALA A 425 -34.74 -7.68 -62.31
CA ALA A 425 -33.70 -6.92 -63.06
C ALA A 425 -33.15 -5.54 -62.56
N GLY A 426 -31.93 -5.09 -62.93
CA GLY A 426 -30.77 -5.78 -63.55
C GLY A 426 -29.84 -4.92 -64.45
N ALA A 427 -28.60 -4.61 -64.02
CA ALA A 427 -27.46 -4.06 -64.80
C ALA A 427 -26.14 -4.29 -63.98
N ALA A 428 -24.93 -4.62 -64.47
CA ALA A 428 -24.13 -4.24 -65.67
C ALA A 428 -23.38 -2.89 -65.52
N ALA A 429 -22.07 -2.70 -65.83
CA ALA A 429 -20.96 -3.59 -66.22
C ALA A 429 -19.55 -2.91 -66.00
N PRO A 430 -18.38 -3.59 -66.15
CA PRO A 430 -17.05 -3.07 -65.77
C PRO A 430 -16.03 -2.85 -66.93
N MET A 431 -14.86 -2.26 -66.61
CA MET A 431 -13.63 -2.06 -67.43
C MET A 431 -12.40 -1.83 -66.50
N SER A 432 -11.10 -1.76 -66.87
CA SER A 432 -10.22 -2.29 -67.96
C SER A 432 -8.86 -1.53 -67.88
N ALA A 433 -7.63 -2.01 -68.16
CA ALA A 433 -6.96 -3.34 -68.21
C ALA A 433 -5.41 -3.13 -68.38
N ALA A 434 -4.60 -4.20 -68.28
CA ALA A 434 -3.13 -4.31 -68.60
C ALA A 434 -2.14 -3.55 -67.66
N ALA A 435 -0.98 -4.08 -67.20
CA ALA A 435 0.11 -4.92 -67.79
C ALA A 435 1.18 -4.09 -68.56
N ALA A 436 2.46 -4.50 -68.67
CA ALA A 436 3.18 -5.68 -68.13
C ALA A 436 4.35 -5.22 -67.19
N ASP A 437 5.58 -5.75 -67.03
CA ASP A 437 6.46 -6.80 -67.64
C ASP A 437 7.57 -7.15 -66.57
N THR A 438 8.50 -8.12 -66.66
CA THR A 438 8.60 -9.51 -67.19
C THR A 438 10.02 -10.07 -66.83
N PHE A 439 10.30 -11.37 -67.06
CA PHE A 439 11.55 -12.15 -66.80
C PHE A 439 11.80 -12.61 -65.34
N ALA A 440 12.40 -13.78 -65.05
CA ALA A 440 12.48 -15.09 -65.76
C ALA A 440 13.03 -16.19 -64.81
N GLU A 441 12.75 -17.46 -65.07
CA GLU A 441 13.38 -18.64 -64.42
C GLU A 441 14.65 -19.11 -65.22
N PRO A 442 15.24 -20.33 -65.06
CA PRO A 442 15.17 -21.38 -64.00
C PRO A 442 16.56 -22.01 -63.61
N VAL A 443 16.53 -23.12 -62.84
CA VAL A 443 17.33 -24.40 -62.99
C VAL A 443 18.07 -24.92 -61.72
N GLY A 444 17.88 -26.23 -61.44
CA GLY A 444 18.83 -27.10 -60.69
C GLY A 444 18.55 -27.29 -59.18
N ALA A 445 18.19 -28.44 -58.56
CA ALA A 445 17.98 -29.87 -58.88
C ALA A 445 18.98 -30.86 -58.21
N ARG A 446 18.44 -31.90 -57.54
CA ARG A 446 19.10 -33.12 -56.96
C ARG A 446 19.86 -32.92 -55.61
N VAL A 447 19.94 -33.88 -54.67
CA VAL A 447 19.35 -35.25 -54.53
C VAL A 447 19.27 -35.72 -53.06
N GLY A 448 18.36 -36.68 -52.75
CA GLY A 448 18.29 -37.45 -51.48
C GLY A 448 17.33 -36.89 -50.42
N GLY A 449 16.44 -37.64 -49.75
CA GLY A 449 16.14 -39.08 -49.75
C GLY A 449 16.97 -39.86 -48.71
N PHE A 450 16.43 -40.71 -47.82
CA PHE A 450 15.08 -41.32 -47.63
C PHE A 450 14.67 -41.24 -46.13
N ALA A 451 13.41 -41.01 -45.76
CA ALA A 451 12.35 -41.99 -45.41
C ALA A 451 12.57 -42.79 -44.10
N GLY A 452 11.55 -43.26 -43.35
CA GLY A 452 10.07 -43.19 -43.53
C GLY A 452 9.35 -43.14 -42.15
N ALA A 453 8.08 -42.71 -42.07
CA ALA A 453 6.86 -43.52 -42.23
C ALA A 453 6.64 -44.53 -41.07
N SER A 454 5.45 -44.73 -40.50
CA SER A 454 4.04 -44.42 -40.88
C SER A 454 3.15 -44.26 -39.61
N GLY A 455 1.87 -43.86 -39.66
CA GLY A 455 1.01 -43.33 -40.73
C GLY A 455 -0.47 -43.77 -40.61
N PHE A 456 -1.42 -42.90 -40.99
CA PHE A 456 -2.87 -43.15 -41.19
C PHE A 456 -3.71 -43.54 -39.93
N ALA A 457 -5.06 -43.39 -39.88
CA ALA A 457 -6.01 -42.44 -40.48
C ALA A 457 -7.41 -42.58 -39.82
N ASN A 458 -8.32 -41.61 -40.09
CA ASN A 458 -9.80 -41.64 -40.03
C ASN A 458 -10.56 -42.67 -39.16
N GLY A 459 -11.56 -42.20 -38.40
CA GLY A 459 -12.68 -43.04 -37.93
C GLY A 459 -13.76 -42.29 -37.15
N GLN A 460 -15.00 -42.32 -37.63
CA GLN A 460 -16.21 -41.95 -36.87
C GLN A 460 -16.71 -43.18 -36.08
N GLY A 461 -17.37 -42.99 -34.94
CA GLY A 461 -18.00 -44.09 -34.19
C GLY A 461 -18.68 -43.61 -32.91
N ALA A 462 -19.72 -44.32 -32.46
CA ALA A 462 -20.55 -43.93 -31.31
C ALA A 462 -20.99 -45.14 -30.45
N ALA A 463 -21.62 -44.83 -29.30
CA ALA A 463 -22.36 -45.71 -28.39
C ALA A 463 -21.56 -46.59 -27.40
N GLY A 464 -22.20 -46.89 -26.26
CA GLY A 464 -21.67 -47.69 -25.14
C GLY A 464 -20.92 -46.84 -24.08
N GLY A 465 -21.39 -46.65 -22.84
CA GLY A 465 -22.69 -47.00 -22.25
C GLY A 465 -22.63 -48.13 -21.21
N TYR A 466 -22.35 -47.80 -19.95
CA TYR A 466 -22.74 -48.63 -18.79
C TYR A 466 -22.87 -47.79 -17.50
N LEU A 467 -24.01 -47.97 -16.81
CA LEU A 467 -24.21 -47.65 -15.40
C LEU A 467 -24.59 -48.96 -14.71
N PRO A 468 -24.29 -49.10 -13.41
CA PRO A 468 -25.32 -49.66 -12.52
C PRO A 468 -25.72 -48.69 -11.40
N THR A 469 -27.01 -48.33 -11.42
CA THR A 469 -27.96 -48.40 -10.28
C THR A 469 -27.41 -48.16 -8.86
N ASP A 470 -27.80 -47.09 -8.18
CA ASP A 470 -29.11 -46.87 -7.54
C ASP A 470 -29.37 -47.69 -6.26
N ALA A 471 -29.45 -46.96 -5.15
CA ALA A 471 -30.16 -47.35 -3.93
C ALA A 471 -30.80 -46.08 -3.36
N GLY A 472 -31.94 -45.68 -3.93
CA GLY A 472 -32.60 -44.41 -3.60
C GLY A 472 -33.30 -44.43 -2.24
N PHE A 473 -33.49 -43.25 -1.65
CA PHE A 473 -34.54 -43.01 -0.66
C PHE A 473 -35.53 -42.00 -1.22
N ALA A 474 -36.82 -42.37 -1.21
CA ALA A 474 -37.88 -41.61 -1.84
C ALA A 474 -38.17 -40.30 -1.11
N ALA A 475 -38.59 -39.29 -1.87
CA ALA A 475 -39.12 -38.06 -1.31
C ALA A 475 -40.37 -38.34 -0.45
N ARG A 476 -40.41 -37.76 0.76
CA ARG A 476 -41.64 -37.54 1.51
C ARG A 476 -41.91 -36.04 1.56
N ASP A 477 -42.84 -35.59 0.72
CA ASP A 477 -43.51 -34.32 0.96
C ASP A 477 -44.32 -34.37 2.26
N GLY A 478 -44.49 -33.21 2.91
CA GLY A 478 -45.51 -33.03 3.96
C GLY A 478 -45.03 -33.03 5.41
N ALA A 479 -44.06 -32.19 5.77
CA ALA A 479 -43.97 -31.63 7.13
C ALA A 479 -43.28 -30.25 7.14
N ALA A 480 -43.86 -29.31 7.90
CA ALA A 480 -43.28 -28.02 8.33
C ALA A 480 -42.35 -27.27 7.34
N ARG A 481 -42.91 -26.31 6.60
CA ARG A 481 -42.13 -25.12 6.18
C ARG A 481 -41.77 -24.32 7.43
N GLY A 482 -40.61 -24.61 8.02
CA GLY A 482 -40.00 -23.71 9.00
C GLY A 482 -39.80 -22.34 8.36
N ALA A 483 -40.34 -21.29 8.98
CA ALA A 483 -40.17 -19.92 8.47
C ALA A 483 -38.68 -19.58 8.41
N ALA A 484 -38.24 -18.92 7.34
CA ALA A 484 -36.90 -18.36 7.30
C ALA A 484 -36.76 -17.38 8.49
N PRO A 485 -35.74 -17.53 9.36
CA PRO A 485 -35.55 -16.60 10.46
C PRO A 485 -35.38 -15.20 9.89
N SER A 486 -36.08 -14.24 10.48
CA SER A 486 -36.06 -12.85 10.03
C SER A 486 -34.62 -12.30 10.06
N ARG A 487 -34.33 -11.28 9.23
CA ARG A 487 -32.98 -10.70 9.14
C ARG A 487 -32.48 -9.98 10.41
N GLY A 488 -33.27 -9.96 11.50
CA GLY A 488 -32.83 -9.58 12.84
C GLY A 488 -32.62 -10.75 13.82
N GLY A 489 -33.01 -11.98 13.47
CA GLY A 489 -33.19 -13.08 14.42
C GLY A 489 -31.98 -13.40 15.30
N TRP A 490 -30.82 -13.70 14.72
CA TRP A 490 -29.64 -14.11 15.50
C TRP A 490 -28.94 -12.92 16.19
N ALA A 491 -29.02 -11.72 15.61
CA ALA A 491 -28.42 -10.51 16.18
C ALA A 491 -29.16 -10.09 17.46
N THR A 492 -30.49 -10.03 17.42
CA THR A 492 -31.30 -9.73 18.61
C THR A 492 -31.20 -10.82 19.69
N LEU A 493 -30.99 -12.09 19.30
CA LEU A 493 -30.67 -13.15 20.26
C LEU A 493 -29.29 -12.91 20.92
N LEU A 494 -28.26 -12.56 20.16
CA LEU A 494 -26.95 -12.21 20.71
C LEU A 494 -26.99 -10.97 21.61
N GLU A 495 -27.74 -9.93 21.23
CA GLU A 495 -28.00 -8.75 22.06
C GLU A 495 -28.65 -9.15 23.39
N SER A 496 -29.63 -10.07 23.37
CA SER A 496 -30.29 -10.57 24.58
C SER A 496 -29.38 -11.45 25.45
N GLU A 497 -28.43 -12.18 24.86
CA GLU A 497 -27.44 -12.99 25.57
C GLU A 497 -26.39 -12.08 26.25
N VAL A 498 -25.83 -11.12 25.50
CA VAL A 498 -24.90 -10.11 26.00
C VAL A 498 -25.52 -9.32 27.16
N ALA A 499 -26.78 -8.90 27.03
CA ALA A 499 -27.50 -8.19 28.08
C ALA A 499 -27.64 -9.04 29.36
N GLN A 500 -27.93 -10.34 29.23
CA GLN A 500 -27.99 -11.27 30.37
C GLN A 500 -26.61 -11.49 31.02
N MET A 501 -25.54 -11.66 30.23
CA MET A 501 -24.18 -11.83 30.75
C MET A 501 -23.71 -10.59 31.52
N LEU A 502 -23.96 -9.38 31.00
CA LEU A 502 -23.62 -8.12 31.67
C LEU A 502 -24.47 -7.86 32.93
N ALA A 503 -25.75 -8.24 32.93
CA ALA A 503 -26.58 -8.20 34.12
C ALA A 503 -26.09 -9.19 35.20
N ALA A 504 -25.68 -10.40 34.79
CA ALA A 504 -25.13 -11.42 35.70
C ALA A 504 -23.76 -11.04 36.28
N GLN A 505 -22.94 -10.27 35.54
CA GLN A 505 -21.74 -9.63 36.11
C GLN A 505 -22.12 -8.55 37.13
N SER A 506 -23.02 -7.64 36.76
CA SER A 506 -23.47 -6.53 37.62
C SER A 506 -24.06 -7.02 38.95
N ALA A 507 -24.76 -8.15 38.95
CA ALA A 507 -25.36 -8.77 40.13
C ALA A 507 -24.35 -9.39 41.12
N ARG A 508 -23.06 -9.52 40.77
CA ARG A 508 -22.04 -10.16 41.63
C ARG A 508 -21.32 -9.22 42.61
N GLY A 509 -21.59 -7.91 42.56
CA GLY A 509 -21.27 -6.99 43.65
C GLY A 509 -19.78 -6.86 44.03
N GLY A 510 -18.91 -6.65 43.05
CA GLY A 510 -17.47 -6.40 43.26
C GLY A 510 -16.83 -5.67 42.07
N GLU A 511 -15.53 -5.38 42.16
CA GLU A 511 -14.78 -4.87 41.01
C GLU A 511 -14.88 -5.84 39.82
N PRO A 512 -14.93 -5.34 38.56
CA PRO A 512 -14.91 -6.21 37.40
C PRO A 512 -13.59 -7.00 37.37
N PRO A 513 -13.61 -8.34 37.19
CA PRO A 513 -12.39 -9.11 37.08
C PRO A 513 -11.54 -8.61 35.91
N ALA A 514 -10.22 -8.59 36.09
CA ALA A 514 -9.27 -7.99 35.14
C ALA A 514 -9.31 -8.59 33.72
N ALA A 515 -9.96 -9.75 33.55
CA ALA A 515 -10.49 -10.22 32.28
C ALA A 515 -12.02 -10.29 32.37
N SER A 516 -12.73 -9.41 31.65
CA SER A 516 -14.17 -9.54 31.45
C SER A 516 -14.43 -10.55 30.33
N ASP A 517 -14.46 -11.83 30.72
CA ASP A 517 -14.48 -13.02 29.85
C ASP A 517 -15.71 -13.10 28.91
N VAL A 518 -16.65 -12.14 28.93
CA VAL A 518 -17.83 -12.11 28.05
C VAL A 518 -17.43 -12.12 26.57
N MET A 519 -16.43 -11.33 26.18
CA MET A 519 -16.00 -11.26 24.78
C MET A 519 -15.26 -12.53 24.34
N ASP A 520 -14.40 -13.08 25.21
CA ASP A 520 -13.62 -14.29 24.91
C ASP A 520 -14.51 -15.55 24.92
N GLN A 521 -15.43 -15.67 25.88
CA GLN A 521 -16.45 -16.72 25.93
C GLN A 521 -17.33 -16.70 24.67
N LEU A 522 -17.89 -15.55 24.29
CA LEU A 522 -18.72 -15.43 23.08
C LEU A 522 -17.90 -15.71 21.80
N THR A 523 -16.64 -15.27 21.74
CA THR A 523 -15.74 -15.56 20.61
C THR A 523 -15.48 -17.07 20.49
N ARG A 524 -15.14 -17.74 21.60
CA ARG A 524 -14.93 -19.21 21.63
C ARG A 524 -16.19 -19.96 21.22
N THR A 525 -17.37 -19.55 21.68
CA THR A 525 -18.66 -20.17 21.31
C THR A 525 -18.99 -19.95 19.83
N PHE A 526 -18.76 -18.75 19.29
CA PHE A 526 -18.97 -18.43 17.88
C PHE A 526 -18.03 -19.22 16.95
N GLU A 527 -16.71 -19.17 17.21
CA GLU A 527 -15.71 -19.85 16.39
C GLU A 527 -15.89 -21.38 16.41
N SER A 528 -16.13 -21.97 17.60
CA SER A 528 -16.34 -23.42 17.71
C SER A 528 -17.63 -23.86 17.02
N THR A 529 -18.73 -23.10 17.13
CA THR A 529 -19.99 -23.39 16.44
C THR A 529 -19.81 -23.38 14.92
N ILE A 530 -19.08 -22.39 14.39
CA ILE A 530 -18.79 -22.27 12.95
C ILE A 530 -17.89 -23.41 12.48
N ILE A 531 -16.78 -23.68 13.18
CA ILE A 531 -15.82 -24.73 12.78
C ILE A 531 -16.45 -26.12 12.85
N ARG A 532 -17.14 -26.48 13.95
CA ARG A 532 -17.90 -27.74 14.08
C ARG A 532 -18.94 -27.90 12.96
N THR A 533 -19.58 -26.80 12.53
CA THR A 533 -20.61 -26.86 11.48
C THR A 533 -19.99 -27.00 10.08
N ALA A 534 -18.88 -26.33 9.80
CA ALA A 534 -18.12 -26.51 8.57
C ALA A 534 -17.55 -27.93 8.46
N LEU A 535 -16.92 -28.46 9.52
CA LEU A 535 -16.39 -29.83 9.55
C LEU A 535 -17.47 -30.89 9.33
N ARG A 536 -18.63 -30.78 9.98
CA ARG A 536 -19.78 -31.66 9.72
C ARG A 536 -20.24 -31.58 8.25
N HIS A 537 -20.34 -30.37 7.70
CA HIS A 537 -20.74 -30.18 6.30
C HIS A 537 -19.70 -30.71 5.28
N THR A 538 -18.41 -30.74 5.62
CA THR A 538 -17.34 -31.30 4.77
C THR A 538 -16.92 -32.73 5.13
N ARG A 539 -17.63 -33.39 6.05
CA ARG A 539 -17.34 -34.76 6.54
C ARG A 539 -15.92 -34.87 7.10
N GLY A 540 -15.56 -33.98 8.03
CA GLY A 540 -14.27 -33.95 8.72
C GLY A 540 -13.10 -33.37 7.89
N ARG A 541 -13.31 -33.00 6.62
CA ARG A 541 -12.25 -32.49 5.75
C ARG A 541 -11.86 -31.06 6.14
N ARG A 542 -10.83 -30.94 6.98
CA ARG A 542 -10.28 -29.67 7.49
C ARG A 542 -9.91 -28.68 6.37
N ILE A 543 -9.41 -29.14 5.21
CA ILE A 543 -9.05 -28.27 4.06
C ILE A 543 -10.31 -27.73 3.36
N ASP A 544 -11.27 -28.59 3.00
CA ASP A 544 -12.54 -28.19 2.39
C ASP A 544 -13.33 -27.24 3.32
N ALA A 545 -13.24 -27.44 4.64
CA ALA A 545 -13.84 -26.56 5.64
C ALA A 545 -13.17 -25.18 5.68
N ALA A 546 -11.83 -25.13 5.67
CA ALA A 546 -11.08 -23.86 5.60
C ALA A 546 -11.49 -23.03 4.38
N LEU A 547 -11.53 -23.66 3.20
CA LEU A 547 -11.88 -23.04 1.94
C LEU A 547 -13.31 -22.49 1.95
N ARG A 548 -14.28 -23.25 2.47
CA ARG A 548 -15.69 -22.82 2.58
C ARG A 548 -15.94 -21.73 3.64
N LEU A 549 -15.07 -21.65 4.65
CA LEU A 549 -15.09 -20.58 5.66
C LEU A 549 -14.26 -19.35 5.24
N GLY A 550 -13.53 -19.40 4.12
CA GLY A 550 -12.66 -18.31 3.68
C GLY A 550 -11.41 -18.10 4.55
N ILE A 551 -11.05 -19.06 5.41
CA ILE A 551 -9.91 -18.97 6.33
C ILE A 551 -8.72 -19.82 5.87
N GLY A 552 -7.52 -19.45 6.29
CA GLY A 552 -6.30 -20.17 5.92
C GLY A 552 -6.27 -21.60 6.48
N ARG A 553 -5.71 -22.55 5.71
CA ARG A 553 -5.52 -23.96 6.14
C ARG A 553 -4.78 -24.06 7.49
N ASN A 554 -3.78 -23.23 7.72
CA ASN A 554 -3.04 -23.24 8.99
C ASN A 554 -3.85 -22.60 10.11
N THR A 555 -4.70 -21.61 9.79
CA THR A 555 -5.61 -20.95 10.72
C THR A 555 -6.68 -21.91 11.26
N ILE A 556 -7.35 -22.70 10.39
CA ILE A 556 -8.33 -23.68 10.88
C ILE A 556 -7.66 -24.78 11.71
N THR A 557 -6.46 -25.24 11.34
CA THR A 557 -5.75 -26.27 12.10
C THR A 557 -5.41 -25.77 13.50
N ARG A 558 -4.90 -24.53 13.63
CA ARG A 558 -4.62 -23.93 14.93
C ARG A 558 -5.92 -23.71 15.73
N LYS A 559 -6.96 -23.15 15.14
CA LYS A 559 -8.25 -22.92 15.84
C LYS A 559 -8.94 -24.21 16.28
N ILE A 560 -8.77 -25.31 15.55
CA ILE A 560 -9.22 -26.65 15.99
C ILE A 560 -8.50 -27.08 17.28
N GLN A 561 -7.22 -26.75 17.43
CA GLN A 561 -6.42 -27.05 18.63
C GLN A 561 -6.72 -26.07 19.79
N ASP A 562 -6.72 -24.76 19.52
CA ASP A 562 -7.00 -23.68 20.50
C ASP A 562 -8.41 -23.77 21.15
N LEU A 563 -9.34 -24.45 20.47
CA LEU A 563 -10.74 -24.65 20.88
C LEU A 563 -11.06 -26.11 21.25
N HIS A 564 -10.05 -27.00 21.27
CA HIS A 564 -10.18 -28.42 21.60
C HIS A 564 -11.27 -29.17 20.80
N LEU A 565 -11.21 -29.05 19.47
CA LEU A 565 -12.18 -29.60 18.51
C LEU A 565 -11.62 -30.80 17.72
N GLU A 566 -10.76 -31.61 18.33
CA GLU A 566 -10.04 -32.68 17.61
C GLU A 566 -10.84 -34.00 17.51
N ASP A 567 -11.83 -34.21 18.39
CA ASP A 567 -12.58 -35.47 18.59
C ASP A 567 -14.09 -35.39 18.21
N ASP A 568 -14.53 -34.34 17.47
CA ASP A 568 -15.92 -34.08 17.01
C ASP A 568 -16.06 -34.04 15.46
#